data_AF-A0A920BCK2-F1
#
_entry.id   AF-A0A920BCK2-F1
#
_cell.length_a   1.000
_cell.length_b   1.000
_cell.length_c   1.000
_cell.angle_alpha   90.00
_cell.angle_beta   90.00
_cell.angle_gamma   90.00
#
_symmetry.space_group_name_H-M   'P 1'
#
loop_
_entity.id
_entity.type
_entity.pdbx_description
1 polymer ?
#
loop_
_entity_poly.entity_id
_entity_poly.type
_entity_poly.pdbx_seq_one_letter_code
_entity_poly.pdbx_strand_id
1 'polypeptide(L)'
;MLGTFVIFLVLYALTRNKKGKSAGSDTLDQSLIFSIIPIAFGYHFAHYLPNFLVDIQYAFISLTDPLAMGWDLFGVKDWEVRSSFLTHHQSVVVIWYLQISGIVLAHIAAVIVAHLKTLETLQAETGSSFLKSLPRF
;
A
#
# COMPACT_ATOMS: atom_id res chain seq x y z
N MET A 1 -12.61 6.66 -0.53
CA MET A 1 -11.14 6.51 -0.50
C MET A 1 -10.65 5.52 0.56
N LEU A 2 -11.15 5.53 1.81
CA LEU A 2 -10.72 4.53 2.81
C LEU A 2 -10.88 3.05 2.38
N GLY A 3 -11.97 2.72 1.66
CA GLY A 3 -12.23 1.34 1.21
C GLY A 3 -11.14 0.76 0.30
N THR A 4 -10.51 1.57 -0.56
CA THR A 4 -9.44 1.11 -1.46
C THR A 4 -8.14 0.84 -0.69
N PHE A 5 -7.83 1.64 0.34
CA PHE A 5 -6.69 1.36 1.23
C PHE A 5 -6.86 0.07 2.03
N VAL A 6 -8.06 -0.20 2.52
CA VAL A 6 -8.38 -1.48 3.21
C VAL A 6 -8.22 -2.65 2.24
N ILE A 7 -8.65 -2.51 0.99
CA ILE A 7 -8.43 -3.52 -0.06
C ILE A 7 -6.93 -3.78 -0.26
N PHE A 8 -6.08 -2.74 -0.36
CA PHE A 8 -4.63 -2.92 -0.50
C PHE A 8 -4.02 -3.62 0.71
N LEU A 9 -4.39 -3.24 1.94
CA LEU A 9 -3.88 -3.87 3.17
C LEU A 9 -4.35 -5.32 3.29
N VAL A 10 -5.60 -5.61 2.94
CA VAL A 10 -6.15 -6.97 2.91
C VAL A 10 -5.44 -7.80 1.84
N LEU A 11 -5.27 -7.29 0.62
CA LEU A 11 -4.53 -7.99 -0.43
C LEU A 11 -3.08 -8.25 0.00
N TYR A 12 -2.39 -7.24 0.53
CA TYR A 12 -1.04 -7.39 1.06
C TYR A 12 -0.98 -8.46 2.18
N ALA A 13 -1.88 -8.40 3.16
CA ALA A 13 -1.97 -9.37 4.25
C ALA A 13 -2.33 -10.80 3.77
N LEU A 14 -3.19 -10.93 2.76
CA LEU A 14 -3.55 -12.20 2.15
C LEU A 14 -2.37 -12.79 1.35
N THR A 15 -1.55 -11.95 0.72
CA THR A 15 -0.37 -12.39 -0.03
C THR A 15 0.81 -12.75 0.88
N ARG A 16 0.93 -12.14 2.07
CA ARG A 16 1.96 -12.46 3.08
C ARG A 16 2.03 -13.94 3.44
N ASN A 17 0.87 -14.60 3.59
CA ASN A 17 0.81 -15.97 4.12
C ASN A 17 0.80 -17.05 3.04
N LYS A 18 0.75 -16.69 1.75
CA LYS A 18 0.78 -17.68 0.68
C LYS A 18 2.23 -18.06 0.35
N LYS A 19 2.73 -19.11 1.00
CA LYS A 19 3.87 -19.89 0.50
C LYS A 19 3.47 -20.47 -0.85
N GLY A 20 3.94 -19.85 -1.93
CA GLY A 20 3.68 -20.32 -3.28
C GLY A 20 4.33 -21.68 -3.47
N LYS A 21 3.52 -22.74 -3.52
CA LYS A 21 3.96 -24.01 -4.08
C LYS A 21 3.84 -23.90 -5.59
N SER A 22 4.96 -23.77 -6.31
CA SER A 22 5.10 -24.46 -7.59
C SER A 22 6.54 -24.40 -8.09
N ALA A 23 6.95 -25.51 -8.70
CA ALA A 23 8.20 -25.69 -9.43
C ALA A 23 7.94 -25.46 -10.92
N GLY A 24 8.82 -24.69 -11.59
CA GLY A 24 8.85 -24.56 -13.06
C GLY A 24 9.09 -23.11 -13.51
N SER A 25 9.92 -22.89 -14.53
CA SER A 25 10.48 -21.59 -14.95
C SER A 25 9.50 -20.44 -15.23
N ASP A 26 8.20 -20.69 -15.35
CA ASP A 26 7.16 -19.66 -15.43
C ASP A 26 6.87 -18.98 -14.07
N THR A 27 7.40 -19.51 -12.98
CA THR A 27 7.14 -19.03 -11.62
C THR A 27 7.86 -17.72 -11.30
N LEU A 28 8.99 -17.44 -11.95
CA LEU A 28 9.73 -16.19 -11.75
C LEU A 28 8.84 -14.99 -12.12
N ASP A 29 8.30 -14.99 -13.34
CA ASP A 29 7.46 -13.91 -13.85
C ASP A 29 6.17 -13.74 -13.02
N GLN A 30 5.54 -14.85 -12.63
CA GLN A 30 4.34 -14.82 -11.78
C GLN A 30 4.62 -14.32 -10.35
N SER A 31 5.80 -14.59 -9.78
CA SER A 31 6.13 -14.16 -8.42
C SER A 31 6.42 -12.66 -8.32
N LEU A 32 6.89 -12.04 -9.41
CA LEU A 32 7.20 -10.61 -9.45
C LEU A 32 5.94 -9.74 -9.38
N ILE A 33 4.75 -10.27 -9.68
CA ILE A 33 3.48 -9.54 -9.53
C ILE A 33 3.27 -9.00 -8.11
N PHE A 34 3.82 -9.68 -7.09
CA PHE A 34 3.72 -9.21 -5.71
C PHE A 34 4.50 -7.91 -5.45
N SER A 35 5.53 -7.61 -6.25
CA SER A 35 6.26 -6.33 -6.19
C SER A 35 5.45 -5.14 -6.70
N ILE A 36 4.36 -5.37 -7.44
CA ILE A 36 3.46 -4.30 -7.90
C ILE A 36 2.61 -3.75 -6.75
N ILE A 37 2.35 -4.55 -5.71
CA ILE A 37 1.46 -4.17 -4.60
C ILE A 37 2.01 -2.94 -3.84
N PRO A 38 3.28 -2.90 -3.38
CA PRO A 38 3.81 -1.72 -2.69
C PRO A 38 3.78 -0.47 -3.56
N ILE A 39 4.19 -0.54 -4.83
CA ILE A 39 4.24 0.65 -5.70
C ILE A 39 2.84 1.17 -6.05
N ALA A 40 1.86 0.29 -6.27
CA ALA A 40 0.47 0.68 -6.49
C ALA A 40 -0.12 1.38 -5.26
N PHE A 41 0.20 0.88 -4.05
CA PHE A 41 -0.18 1.52 -2.80
C PHE A 41 0.45 2.91 -2.66
N GLY A 42 1.75 3.05 -2.92
CA GLY A 42 2.45 4.34 -2.88
C GLY A 42 1.87 5.37 -3.87
N TYR A 43 1.57 4.93 -5.09
CA TYR A 43 0.91 5.77 -6.10
C TYR A 43 -0.46 6.25 -5.63
N HIS A 44 -1.27 5.34 -5.09
CA HIS A 44 -2.60 5.65 -4.55
C HIS A 44 -2.51 6.62 -3.37
N PHE A 45 -1.62 6.34 -2.41
CA PHE A 45 -1.35 7.25 -1.30
C PHE A 45 -1.00 8.65 -1.79
N ALA A 46 -0.03 8.77 -2.69
CA ALA A 46 0.42 10.07 -3.18
C ALA A 46 -0.70 10.82 -3.92
N HIS A 47 -1.44 10.18 -4.81
CA HIS A 47 -2.49 10.86 -5.58
C HIS A 47 -3.69 11.25 -4.73
N TYR A 48 -4.03 10.45 -3.72
CA TYR A 48 -5.22 10.69 -2.90
C TYR A 48 -4.92 11.44 -1.59
N LEU A 49 -3.66 11.76 -1.28
CA LEU A 49 -3.30 12.50 -0.07
C LEU A 49 -4.05 13.84 0.07
N PRO A 50 -4.15 14.72 -0.96
CA PRO A 50 -4.90 15.97 -0.85
C PRO A 50 -6.39 15.75 -0.51
N ASN A 51 -7.02 14.78 -1.18
CA ASN A 51 -8.42 14.43 -0.92
C ASN A 51 -8.58 13.87 0.49
N PHE A 52 -7.66 13.00 0.93
CA PHE A 52 -7.66 12.46 2.28
C PHE A 52 -7.59 13.56 3.35
N LEU A 53 -6.76 14.59 3.15
CA LEU A 53 -6.65 15.73 4.07
C LEU A 53 -7.93 16.57 4.16
N VAL A 54 -8.76 16.58 3.12
CA VAL A 54 -10.08 17.24 3.14
C VAL A 54 -11.12 16.30 3.77
N ASP A 55 -11.19 15.06 3.30
CA ASP A 55 -12.15 14.05 3.76
C ASP A 55 -12.01 13.74 5.25
N ILE A 56 -10.79 13.76 5.80
CA ILE A 56 -10.57 13.52 7.23
C ILE A 56 -11.18 14.63 8.10
N GLN A 57 -11.29 15.86 7.59
CA GLN A 57 -11.97 16.95 8.31
C GLN A 57 -13.46 16.67 8.38
N TYR A 58 -14.09 16.28 7.27
CA TYR A 58 -15.50 15.85 7.26
C TYR A 58 -15.75 14.67 8.17
N ALA A 59 -14.88 13.65 8.13
CA ALA A 59 -14.99 12.49 8.98
C ALA A 59 -14.90 12.87 10.46
N PHE A 60 -13.95 13.73 10.82
CA PHE A 60 -13.77 14.18 12.20
C PHE A 60 -14.96 14.99 12.72
N ILE A 61 -15.50 15.91 11.91
CA ILE A 61 -16.73 16.65 12.25
C ILE A 61 -17.90 15.68 12.42
N SER A 62 -18.08 14.74 11.49
CA SER A 62 -19.17 13.75 11.56
C SER A 62 -19.07 12.81 12.77
N LEU A 63 -17.85 12.58 13.29
CA LEU A 63 -17.62 11.80 14.50
C LEU A 63 -18.13 12.49 15.78
N THR A 64 -18.38 13.80 15.75
CA THR A 64 -18.93 14.53 16.91
C THR A 64 -20.41 14.18 17.16
N ASP A 65 -21.14 13.79 16.11
CA ASP A 65 -22.56 13.41 16.17
C ASP A 65 -22.89 12.25 15.19
N PRO A 66 -22.35 11.04 15.43
CA PRO A 66 -22.45 9.94 14.48
C PRO A 66 -23.88 9.39 14.34
N LEU A 67 -24.73 9.62 15.33
CA LEU A 67 -26.12 9.15 15.38
C LEU A 67 -27.13 10.29 15.13
N ALA A 68 -26.66 11.48 14.76
CA ALA A 68 -27.49 12.67 14.51
C ALA A 68 -28.44 13.02 15.67
N MET A 69 -27.98 12.83 16.92
CA MET A 69 -28.73 13.13 18.14
C MET A 69 -28.49 14.55 18.67
N GLY A 70 -27.75 15.37 17.92
CA GLY A 70 -27.39 16.73 18.31
C GLY A 70 -26.18 16.80 19.23
N TRP A 71 -25.40 15.72 19.33
CA TRP A 71 -24.19 15.69 20.15
C TRP A 71 -23.11 16.64 19.60
N ASP A 72 -22.24 17.09 20.50
CA ASP A 72 -21.00 17.77 20.13
C ASP A 72 -19.87 17.27 21.04
N LEU A 73 -19.50 16.01 20.84
CA LEU A 73 -18.53 15.30 21.69
C LEU A 73 -17.16 15.99 21.74
N PHE A 74 -16.79 16.70 20.68
CA PHE A 74 -15.47 17.33 20.54
C PHE A 74 -15.50 18.86 20.49
N GLY A 75 -16.68 19.50 20.53
CA GLY A 75 -16.79 20.95 20.45
C GLY A 75 -16.52 21.52 19.05
N VAL A 76 -16.65 20.68 18.01
CA VAL A 76 -16.21 20.98 16.63
C VAL A 76 -17.33 20.89 15.60
N LYS A 77 -18.58 20.79 16.06
CA LYS A 77 -19.75 20.68 15.18
C LYS A 77 -19.86 21.82 14.16
N ASP A 78 -19.48 23.03 14.54
CA ASP A 78 -19.56 24.23 13.69
C ASP A 78 -18.26 24.52 12.92
N TRP A 79 -17.30 23.59 12.93
CA TRP A 79 -16.07 23.75 12.15
C TRP A 79 -16.35 23.63 10.66
N GLU A 80 -15.80 24.58 9.89
CA GLU A 80 -15.84 24.52 8.43
C GLU A 80 -14.64 23.75 7.88
N VAL A 81 -14.88 22.91 6.88
CA VAL A 81 -13.81 22.22 6.16
C VAL A 81 -13.05 23.22 5.28
N ARG A 82 -11.72 23.23 5.42
CA ARG A 82 -10.84 24.16 4.72
C ARG A 82 -9.92 23.42 3.77
N SER A 83 -9.76 23.96 2.56
CA SER A 83 -8.80 23.49 1.55
C SER A 83 -7.72 24.53 1.22
N SER A 84 -7.64 25.63 1.98
CA SER A 84 -6.68 26.72 1.78
C SER A 84 -5.22 26.29 1.85
N PHE A 85 -4.92 25.16 2.51
CA PHE A 85 -3.59 24.56 2.49
C PHE A 85 -3.14 24.06 1.10
N LEU A 86 -4.07 23.93 0.14
CA LEU A 86 -3.76 23.61 -1.26
C LEU A 86 -3.45 24.85 -2.11
N THR A 87 -3.63 26.06 -1.56
CA THR A 87 -3.36 27.32 -2.28
C THR A 87 -2.13 28.06 -1.75
N HIS A 88 -1.65 27.71 -0.55
CA HIS A 88 -0.44 28.29 0.04
C HIS A 88 0.81 27.52 -0.40
N HIS A 89 1.83 28.24 -0.88
CA HIS A 89 3.05 27.63 -1.41
C HIS A 89 3.75 26.70 -0.41
N GLN A 90 3.94 27.15 0.84
CA GLN A 90 4.66 26.37 1.85
C GLN A 90 3.97 25.05 2.19
N SER A 91 2.63 25.05 2.33
CA SER A 91 1.88 23.83 2.62
C SER A 91 1.83 22.89 1.42
N VAL A 92 1.74 23.42 0.19
CA VAL A 92 1.84 22.61 -1.03
C VAL A 92 3.21 21.93 -1.13
N VAL A 93 4.30 22.62 -0.78
CA VAL A 93 5.65 22.04 -0.75
C VAL A 93 5.73 20.89 0.26
N VAL A 94 5.16 21.03 1.45
CA VAL A 94 5.11 19.95 2.45
C VAL A 94 4.32 18.74 1.93
N ILE A 95 3.16 18.97 1.32
CA ILE A 95 2.34 17.90 0.73
C ILE A 95 3.11 17.20 -0.38
N TRP A 96 3.78 17.95 -1.25
CA TRP A 96 4.61 17.40 -2.32
C TRP A 96 5.74 16.51 -1.79
N TYR A 97 6.44 16.95 -0.73
CA TYR A 97 7.45 16.12 -0.07
C TYR A 97 6.84 14.83 0.48
N LEU A 98 5.69 14.90 1.17
CA LEU A 98 5.01 13.70 1.67
C LEU A 98 4.61 12.74 0.54
N GLN A 99 4.09 13.26 -0.58
CA GLN A 99 3.74 12.47 -1.76
C GLN A 99 4.96 11.76 -2.35
N ILE A 100 6.06 12.49 -2.57
CA ILE A 100 7.29 11.92 -3.11
C ILE A 100 7.92 10.91 -2.15
N SER A 101 8.04 11.26 -0.87
CA SER A 101 8.56 10.34 0.14
C SER A 101 7.73 9.05 0.19
N GLY A 102 6.40 9.16 0.11
CA GLY A 102 5.51 8.00 0.02
C GLY A 102 5.80 7.11 -1.19
N ILE A 103 5.96 7.69 -2.38
CA ILE A 103 6.29 6.94 -3.60
C ILE A 103 7.67 6.28 -3.50
N VAL A 104 8.68 7.01 -3.03
CA VAL A 104 10.05 6.49 -2.94
C VAL A 104 10.12 5.31 -1.96
N LEU A 105 9.52 5.43 -0.78
CA LEU A 105 9.47 4.35 0.21
C LEU A 105 8.71 3.13 -0.33
N ALA A 106 7.58 3.35 -1.00
CA ALA A 106 6.82 2.30 -1.64
C ALA A 106 7.62 1.60 -2.76
N HIS A 107 8.40 2.35 -3.54
CA HIS A 107 9.24 1.80 -4.59
C HIS A 107 10.40 0.97 -4.03
N ILE A 108 11.06 1.45 -2.97
CA ILE A 108 12.09 0.68 -2.25
C ILE A 108 11.50 -0.65 -1.75
N ALA A 109 10.31 -0.61 -1.14
CA ALA A 109 9.61 -1.81 -0.71
C ALA A 109 9.27 -2.76 -1.88
N ALA A 110 8.84 -2.23 -3.03
CA ALA A 110 8.61 -3.01 -4.25
C ALA A 110 9.89 -3.72 -4.72
N VAL A 111 11.01 -3.02 -4.77
CA VAL A 111 12.32 -3.59 -5.16
C VAL A 111 12.76 -4.68 -4.19
N ILE A 112 12.60 -4.47 -2.88
CA ILE A 112 12.91 -5.49 -1.87
C ILE A 112 12.04 -6.74 -2.08
N VAL A 113 10.74 -6.58 -2.30
CA VAL A 113 9.82 -7.70 -2.56
C VAL A 113 10.22 -8.45 -3.83
N ALA A 114 10.53 -7.75 -4.92
CA ALA A 114 10.99 -8.35 -6.16
C ALA A 114 12.28 -9.16 -5.92
N HIS A 115 13.25 -8.56 -5.21
CA HIS A 115 14.52 -9.22 -4.92
C HIS A 115 14.35 -10.50 -4.10
N LEU A 116 13.54 -10.46 -3.03
CA LEU A 116 13.25 -11.63 -2.20
C LEU A 116 12.56 -12.75 -2.99
N LYS A 117 11.63 -12.40 -3.90
CA LYS A 117 10.92 -13.38 -4.73
C LYS A 117 11.80 -14.02 -5.79
N THR A 118 12.71 -13.27 -6.38
CA THR A 118 13.74 -13.82 -7.27
C THR A 118 14.63 -14.80 -6.52
N LEU A 119 15.11 -14.45 -5.31
CA LEU A 119 15.95 -15.35 -4.51
C LEU A 119 15.22 -16.65 -4.10
N GLU A 120 13.96 -16.54 -3.66
CA GLU A 120 13.12 -17.69 -3.30
C GLU A 120 12.98 -18.66 -4.49
N THR A 121 12.77 -18.13 -5.68
CA THR A 121 12.57 -18.94 -6.89
C THR A 121 13.88 -19.59 -7.37
N LEU A 122 14.99 -18.85 -7.38
CA LEU A 122 16.31 -19.39 -7.76
C LEU A 122 16.76 -20.54 -6.84
N GLN A 123 16.48 -20.44 -5.54
CA GLN A 123 16.77 -21.52 -4.58
C GLN A 123 15.93 -22.77 -4.87
N ALA A 124 14.64 -22.59 -5.21
CA ALA A 124 13.75 -23.70 -5.55
C ALA A 124 14.20 -24.42 -6.84
N GLU A 125 14.61 -23.68 -7.86
CA GLU A 125 15.12 -24.25 -9.12
C GLU A 125 16.40 -25.07 -8.90
N THR A 126 17.35 -24.51 -8.15
CA THR A 126 18.63 -25.16 -7.82
C THR A 126 18.41 -26.49 -7.10
N GLY A 127 17.53 -26.53 -6.09
CA GLY A 127 17.19 -27.75 -5.38
C GLY A 127 16.52 -28.81 -6.26
N SER A 128 15.62 -28.38 -7.16
CA SER A 128 14.96 -29.30 -8.10
C SER A 128 15.93 -29.91 -9.12
N SER A 129 16.90 -29.12 -9.59
CA SER A 129 17.94 -29.55 -10.54
C SER A 129 18.84 -30.62 -9.90
N PHE A 130 19.27 -30.38 -8.66
CA PHE A 130 20.04 -31.35 -7.89
C PHE A 130 19.29 -32.68 -7.72
N LEU A 131 18.01 -32.66 -7.33
CA LEU A 131 17.20 -33.87 -7.20
C LEU A 131 17.01 -34.61 -8.53
N LYS A 132 16.88 -33.88 -9.65
CA LYS A 132 16.79 -34.49 -11.00
C LYS A 132 18.09 -35.16 -11.44
N SER A 133 19.25 -34.72 -10.94
CA SER A 133 20.55 -35.30 -11.28
C SER A 133 20.91 -36.59 -10.53
N LEU A 134 20.15 -36.97 -9.50
CA LEU A 134 20.41 -38.21 -8.76
C LEU A 134 20.00 -39.44 -9.61
N PRO A 135 20.80 -40.51 -9.60
CA PRO A 135 20.45 -41.75 -10.30
C PRO A 135 19.15 -42.31 -9.71
N ARG A 136 18.16 -42.55 -10.58
CA ARG A 136 16.90 -43.19 -10.20
C ARG A 136 17.13 -44.70 -10.14
N PHE A 137 17.20 -45.25 -8.92
CA PHE A 137 17.25 -46.69 -8.68
C PHE A 137 15.84 -47.30 -8.73
#